data_AF-A0A937AVR5-F1
#
_entry.id   AF-A0A937AVR5-F1
#
_cell.length_a   1.000
_cell.length_b   1.000
_cell.length_c   1.000
_cell.angle_alpha   90.00
_cell.angle_beta   90.00
_cell.angle_gamma   90.00
#
_symmetry.space_group_name_H-M   'P 1'
#
loop_
_entity.id
_entity.type
_entity.pdbx_description
1 polymer ?
#
loop_
_entity_poly.entity_id
_entity_poly.type
_entity_poly.pdbx_seq_one_letter_code
_entity_poly.pdbx_strand_id
1 'polypeptide(L)'
;MRKSYCVILCMVCLLSVSAQKKVLLEQFRTFSMVGPVMQYLNQEETKAVLLKQLNNSLLKYKNAQLIDQDFRMTVLTELKPTNPTDLPFTISDSSTWHMYLDLYEFETNTFYYVHPEYKEDSALFKRTVSVFDLTVLLINSEKDIILKEFITICITRGSSNGFGIQASSPSLSNRGFTDMLNYALERVLDPENKIGLMEIKAAPVFYADNFLLPIISNHPVMQVSNKNNIASYKRDQTDEIIRLGEAYYEELITRGKNKNVADKSIVSAAISSTGRQNSSDFVQARQETRDVLRDKNYTLKMLIEINPIFNYTNEDEVFTGFMPDSLHFLLNDQDTIAKFKIIKNTGLVIGNKLVLKTKNTGLGAENRIIYLNKLSNGYDSTSIFLMAPDEVSRKIFSEYVITGLIHNQPFTIMCSNRNTLKEFYLNQDNVAVAMGKFLPERIAVFDASLDKEILNQLMMIGFSRLLR
;
A
#
# COMPACT_ATOMS: atom_id res chain seq x y z
N MET A 1 14.39 29.86 -69.45
CA MET A 1 14.29 28.45 -68.99
C MET A 1 14.61 28.26 -67.50
N ARG A 2 15.72 28.76 -66.94
CA ARG A 2 16.04 28.61 -65.48
C ARG A 2 14.97 29.15 -64.50
N LYS A 3 14.34 30.30 -64.80
CA LYS A 3 13.28 30.88 -63.95
C LYS A 3 12.00 30.02 -63.89
N SER A 4 11.67 29.32 -64.97
CA SER A 4 10.49 28.46 -65.05
C SER A 4 10.66 27.17 -64.23
N TYR A 5 11.87 26.61 -64.18
CA TYR A 5 12.17 25.46 -63.34
C TYR A 5 12.12 25.77 -61.84
N CYS A 6 12.55 26.96 -61.40
CA CYS A 6 12.42 27.37 -60.00
C CYS A 6 10.96 27.52 -59.56
N VAL A 7 10.08 28.05 -60.43
CA VAL A 7 8.64 28.20 -60.10
C VAL A 7 7.96 26.83 -60.00
N ILE A 8 8.28 25.90 -60.90
CA ILE A 8 7.76 24.52 -60.85
C ILE A 8 8.29 23.79 -59.62
N LEU A 9 9.58 23.95 -59.28
CA LEU A 9 10.17 23.34 -58.08
C LEU A 9 9.55 23.91 -56.80
N CYS A 10 9.30 25.23 -56.73
CA CYS A 10 8.60 25.85 -55.61
C CYS A 10 7.13 25.40 -55.53
N MET A 11 6.42 25.23 -56.64
CA MET A 11 5.06 24.66 -56.66
C MET A 11 5.05 23.20 -56.18
N VAL A 12 6.02 22.39 -56.60
CA VAL A 12 6.13 20.98 -56.16
C VAL A 12 6.51 20.90 -54.67
N CYS A 13 7.36 21.81 -54.18
CA CYS A 13 7.67 21.93 -52.75
C CYS A 13 6.47 22.45 -51.92
N LEU A 14 5.64 23.35 -52.46
CA LEU A 14 4.42 23.82 -51.81
C LEU A 14 3.30 22.76 -51.82
N LEU A 15 3.24 21.92 -52.84
CA LEU A 15 2.30 20.79 -52.94
C LEU A 15 2.71 19.57 -52.11
N SER A 16 3.95 19.52 -51.61
CA SER A 16 4.46 18.43 -50.76
C SER A 16 4.47 18.77 -49.27
N VAL A 17 4.04 19.98 -48.87
CA VAL A 17 3.71 20.27 -47.47
C VAL A 17 2.33 19.66 -47.19
N SER A 18 2.32 18.43 -46.65
CA SER A 18 1.12 17.88 -46.02
C SER A 18 0.69 18.86 -44.93
N ALA A 19 -0.40 19.60 -45.17
CA ALA A 19 -0.95 20.51 -44.18
C ALA A 19 -1.29 19.71 -42.91
N GLN A 20 -0.66 20.10 -41.80
CA GLN A 20 -0.88 19.49 -40.51
C GLN A 20 -2.37 19.54 -40.15
N LYS A 21 -2.94 18.38 -39.81
CA LYS A 21 -4.37 18.29 -39.47
C LYS A 21 -4.61 18.89 -38.09
N LYS A 22 -5.74 19.57 -37.94
CA LYS A 22 -6.18 20.13 -36.66
C LYS A 22 -7.03 19.11 -35.93
N VAL A 23 -6.83 18.97 -34.64
CA VAL A 23 -7.61 18.08 -33.77
C VAL A 23 -8.21 18.89 -32.63
N LEU A 24 -9.51 18.76 -32.45
CA LEU A 24 -10.27 19.31 -31.33
C LEU A 24 -10.58 18.19 -30.35
N LEU A 25 -10.19 18.35 -29.08
CA LEU A 25 -10.64 17.47 -28.01
C LEU A 25 -12.07 17.90 -27.62
N GLU A 26 -13.06 17.16 -28.10
CA GLU A 26 -14.47 17.47 -27.86
C GLU A 26 -14.87 17.15 -26.42
N GLN A 27 -14.47 15.96 -25.94
CA GLN A 27 -14.83 15.51 -24.61
C GLN A 27 -13.85 14.48 -24.06
N PHE A 28 -13.59 14.58 -22.76
CA PHE A 28 -12.98 13.53 -21.95
C PHE A 28 -14.01 13.03 -20.94
N ARG A 29 -14.51 11.80 -21.12
CA ARG A 29 -15.49 11.18 -20.22
C ARG A 29 -14.79 10.21 -19.28
N THR A 30 -15.19 10.22 -18.02
CA THR A 30 -14.58 9.39 -16.98
C THR A 30 -15.63 8.64 -16.19
N PHE A 31 -15.35 7.41 -15.79
CA PHE A 31 -16.17 6.62 -14.88
C PHE A 31 -15.26 5.84 -13.93
N SER A 32 -15.63 5.67 -12.67
CA SER A 32 -14.91 4.79 -11.74
C SER A 32 -15.86 4.02 -10.85
N MET A 33 -15.62 2.71 -10.74
CA MET A 33 -16.29 1.81 -9.79
C MET A 33 -15.63 1.80 -8.40
N VAL A 34 -14.38 2.24 -8.30
CA VAL A 34 -13.50 1.97 -7.14
C VAL A 34 -13.33 3.22 -6.27
N GLY A 35 -13.51 4.42 -6.83
CA GLY A 35 -13.54 5.65 -6.05
C GLY A 35 -12.95 6.86 -6.76
N PRO A 36 -12.37 7.81 -6.00
CA PRO A 36 -12.17 9.17 -6.49
C PRO A 36 -10.93 9.37 -7.36
N VAL A 37 -10.34 8.32 -7.96
CA VAL A 37 -9.07 8.45 -8.70
C VAL A 37 -9.15 9.50 -9.82
N MET A 38 -10.33 9.64 -10.43
CA MET A 38 -10.57 10.61 -11.51
C MET A 38 -10.51 12.06 -11.02
N GLN A 39 -10.58 12.32 -9.71
CA GLN A 39 -10.43 13.67 -9.16
C GLN A 39 -9.04 14.27 -9.43
N TYR A 40 -8.02 13.46 -9.72
CA TYR A 40 -6.72 13.95 -10.17
C TYR A 40 -6.82 14.79 -11.44
N LEU A 41 -7.81 14.52 -12.31
CA LEU A 41 -8.05 15.29 -13.53
C LEU A 41 -8.62 16.69 -13.26
N ASN A 42 -9.04 17.01 -12.03
CA ASN A 42 -9.41 18.38 -11.66
C ASN A 42 -8.19 19.29 -11.48
N GLN A 43 -6.98 18.74 -11.36
CA GLN A 43 -5.76 19.53 -11.19
C GLN A 43 -5.24 20.06 -12.53
N GLU A 44 -4.96 21.36 -12.58
CA GLU A 44 -4.44 22.04 -13.77
C GLU A 44 -3.10 21.46 -14.24
N GLU A 45 -2.22 21.07 -13.31
CA GLU A 45 -0.94 20.43 -13.64
C GLU A 45 -1.14 19.10 -14.37
N THR A 46 -2.05 18.25 -13.85
CA THR A 46 -2.39 16.97 -14.47
C THR A 46 -2.99 17.18 -15.86
N LYS A 47 -3.95 18.11 -16.01
CA LYS A 47 -4.55 18.45 -17.32
C LYS A 47 -3.49 18.92 -18.32
N ALA A 48 -2.60 19.82 -17.90
CA ALA A 48 -1.56 20.39 -18.77
C ALA A 48 -0.59 19.31 -19.26
N VAL A 49 -0.18 18.40 -18.39
CA VAL A 49 0.69 17.27 -18.76
C VAL A 49 0.00 16.35 -19.78
N LEU A 50 -1.28 16.03 -19.55
CA LEU A 50 -2.06 15.17 -20.45
C LEU A 50 -2.25 15.81 -21.83
N LEU A 51 -2.64 17.08 -21.88
CA LEU A 51 -2.82 17.82 -23.15
C LEU A 51 -1.51 17.89 -23.93
N LYS A 52 -0.39 18.14 -23.23
CA LYS A 52 0.94 18.14 -23.86
C LYS A 52 1.29 16.77 -24.44
N GLN A 53 1.06 15.69 -23.69
CA GLN A 53 1.34 14.34 -24.15
C GLN A 53 0.45 13.95 -25.33
N LEU A 54 -0.85 14.26 -25.26
CA LEU A 54 -1.80 14.05 -26.33
C LEU A 54 -1.36 14.73 -27.63
N ASN A 55 -1.00 16.02 -27.54
CA ASN A 55 -0.51 16.77 -28.68
C ASN A 55 0.78 16.15 -29.24
N ASN A 56 1.74 15.77 -28.39
CA ASN A 56 2.98 15.13 -28.84
C ASN A 56 2.72 13.80 -29.57
N SER A 57 1.83 12.96 -29.03
CA SER A 57 1.47 11.67 -29.66
C SER A 57 0.74 11.88 -30.99
N LEU A 58 -0.18 12.85 -31.07
CA LEU A 58 -0.85 13.22 -32.32
C LEU A 58 0.13 13.71 -33.38
N LEU A 59 1.08 14.56 -33.00
CA LEU A 59 2.12 15.06 -33.90
C LEU A 59 2.98 13.91 -34.41
N LYS A 60 3.42 13.02 -33.52
CA LYS A 60 4.29 11.88 -33.83
C LYS A 60 3.63 10.86 -34.75
N TYR A 61 2.39 10.47 -34.46
CA TYR A 61 1.75 9.30 -35.08
C TYR A 61 0.71 9.63 -36.15
N LYS A 62 0.15 10.85 -36.13
CA LYS A 62 -0.95 11.24 -37.03
C LYS A 62 -0.65 12.51 -37.84
N ASN A 63 0.53 13.12 -37.65
CA ASN A 63 0.88 14.43 -38.23
C ASN A 63 -0.23 15.48 -37.99
N ALA A 64 -0.76 15.49 -36.77
CA ALA A 64 -1.90 16.31 -36.38
C ALA A 64 -1.59 17.09 -35.09
N GLN A 65 -2.16 18.28 -34.94
CA GLN A 65 -1.94 19.16 -33.81
C GLN A 65 -3.24 19.43 -33.07
N LEU A 66 -3.17 19.42 -31.73
CA LEU A 66 -4.28 19.82 -30.88
C LEU A 66 -4.46 21.34 -30.93
N ILE A 67 -5.66 21.81 -31.27
CA ILE A 67 -5.95 23.25 -31.43
C ILE A 67 -6.62 23.90 -30.23
N ASP A 68 -7.21 23.10 -29.34
CA ASP A 68 -7.91 23.57 -28.14
C ASP A 68 -7.20 23.05 -26.89
N GLN A 69 -7.06 23.92 -25.90
CA GLN A 69 -6.51 23.58 -24.60
C GLN A 69 -7.58 23.54 -23.51
N ASP A 70 -8.84 23.85 -23.83
CA ASP A 70 -9.96 23.71 -22.92
C ASP A 70 -10.26 22.22 -22.67
N PHE A 71 -9.80 21.72 -21.52
CA PHE A 71 -10.02 20.35 -21.10
C PHE A 71 -11.45 20.15 -20.60
N ARG A 72 -12.35 19.72 -21.50
CA ARG A 72 -13.76 19.46 -21.19
C ARG A 72 -13.95 18.04 -20.63
N MET A 73 -13.94 17.94 -19.30
CA MET A 73 -14.17 16.68 -18.59
C MET A 73 -15.64 16.47 -18.25
N THR A 74 -16.13 15.24 -18.37
CA THR A 74 -17.47 14.83 -17.90
C THR A 74 -17.37 13.55 -17.09
N VAL A 75 -17.84 13.58 -15.85
CA VAL A 75 -17.92 12.39 -15.00
C VAL A 75 -19.25 11.69 -15.26
N LEU A 76 -19.19 10.43 -15.70
CA LEU A 76 -20.37 9.59 -15.92
C LEU A 76 -20.80 8.94 -14.61
N THR A 77 -22.12 8.78 -14.42
CA THR A 77 -22.70 8.04 -13.29
C THR A 77 -22.86 6.55 -13.56
N GLU A 78 -22.79 6.15 -14.84
CA GLU A 78 -22.91 4.76 -15.29
C GLU A 78 -22.01 4.53 -16.52
N LEU A 79 -21.65 3.27 -16.77
CA LEU A 79 -20.87 2.89 -17.94
C LEU A 79 -21.69 3.11 -19.21
N LYS A 80 -21.25 4.05 -20.05
CA LYS A 80 -21.89 4.36 -21.32
C LYS A 80 -20.85 4.55 -22.42
N PRO A 81 -20.62 3.55 -23.30
CA PRO A 81 -19.61 3.66 -24.34
C PRO A 81 -19.92 4.81 -25.31
N THR A 82 -18.88 5.42 -25.88
CA THR A 82 -19.06 6.47 -26.90
C THR A 82 -19.66 5.86 -28.16
N ASN A 83 -20.84 6.32 -28.57
CA ASN A 83 -21.46 5.92 -29.83
C ASN A 83 -21.15 6.94 -30.93
N PRO A 84 -20.40 6.60 -31.99
CA PRO A 84 -19.96 7.54 -33.03
C PRO A 84 -21.10 8.28 -33.76
N THR A 85 -22.29 7.68 -33.87
CA THR A 85 -23.39 8.23 -34.68
C THR A 85 -24.01 9.50 -34.08
N ASP A 86 -24.04 9.60 -32.74
CA ASP A 86 -24.80 10.63 -32.02
C ASP A 86 -23.91 11.69 -31.37
N LEU A 87 -22.66 11.83 -31.82
CA LEU A 87 -21.72 12.76 -31.21
C LEU A 87 -21.94 14.19 -31.70
N PRO A 88 -22.06 15.17 -30.77
CA PRO A 88 -22.10 16.58 -31.12
C PRO A 88 -20.69 17.10 -31.38
N PHE A 89 -20.53 17.90 -32.43
CA PHE A 89 -19.31 18.68 -32.67
C PHE A 89 -19.51 20.10 -32.14
N THR A 90 -18.53 20.63 -31.41
CA THR A 90 -18.58 22.01 -30.90
C THR A 90 -18.29 23.04 -32.00
N ILE A 91 -17.61 22.63 -33.07
CA ILE A 91 -17.38 23.44 -34.27
C ILE A 91 -17.76 22.68 -35.54
N SER A 92 -18.20 23.40 -36.56
CA SER A 92 -18.56 22.85 -37.88
C SER A 92 -17.43 22.95 -38.92
N ASP A 93 -16.17 23.09 -38.47
CA ASP A 93 -15.01 23.22 -39.37
C ASP A 93 -14.69 21.89 -40.06
N SER A 94 -14.88 21.85 -41.38
CA SER A 94 -14.62 20.67 -42.21
C SER A 94 -13.15 20.26 -42.30
N SER A 95 -12.23 21.12 -41.85
CA SER A 95 -10.79 20.83 -41.84
C SER A 95 -10.28 20.23 -40.52
N THR A 96 -11.15 20.10 -39.52
CA THR A 96 -10.80 19.66 -38.17
C THR A 96 -11.26 18.22 -37.91
N TRP A 97 -10.44 17.48 -37.17
CA TRP A 97 -10.79 16.18 -36.61
C TRP A 97 -11.27 16.34 -35.16
N HIS A 98 -12.23 15.51 -34.77
CA HIS A 98 -12.91 15.57 -33.49
C HIS A 98 -12.51 14.34 -32.66
N MET A 99 -11.96 14.58 -31.47
CA MET A 99 -11.46 13.54 -30.58
C MET A 99 -12.33 13.40 -29.33
N TYR A 100 -12.62 12.16 -28.97
CA TYR A 100 -13.29 11.77 -27.73
C TYR A 100 -12.44 10.76 -26.99
N LEU A 101 -12.30 10.97 -25.67
CA LEU A 101 -11.57 10.08 -24.78
C LEU A 101 -12.52 9.52 -23.72
N ASP A 102 -12.49 8.21 -23.52
CA ASP A 102 -13.18 7.55 -22.40
C ASP A 102 -12.14 6.89 -21.48
N LEU A 103 -12.17 7.20 -20.18
CA LEU A 103 -11.36 6.52 -19.17
C LEU A 103 -12.24 5.90 -18.11
N TYR A 104 -12.26 4.58 -18.05
CA TYR A 104 -13.07 3.84 -17.09
C TYR A 104 -12.20 3.08 -16.11
N GLU A 105 -12.46 3.19 -14.81
CA GLU A 105 -11.84 2.38 -13.77
C GLU A 105 -12.83 1.32 -13.27
N PHE A 106 -12.39 0.06 -13.28
CA PHE A 106 -13.17 -1.10 -12.85
C PHE A 106 -12.61 -1.69 -11.55
N GLU A 107 -13.51 -2.21 -10.72
CA GLU A 107 -13.11 -3.15 -9.67
C GLU A 107 -12.57 -4.42 -10.34
N THR A 108 -11.44 -4.92 -9.84
CA THR A 108 -10.74 -6.07 -10.44
C THR A 108 -11.67 -7.28 -10.58
N ASN A 109 -12.42 -7.66 -9.54
CA ASN A 109 -13.29 -8.84 -9.62
C ASN A 109 -14.38 -8.70 -10.70
N THR A 110 -14.99 -7.51 -10.79
CA THR A 110 -16.01 -7.23 -11.81
C THR A 110 -15.43 -7.28 -13.22
N PHE A 111 -14.25 -6.67 -13.45
CA PHE A 111 -13.60 -6.68 -14.75
C PHE A 111 -13.38 -8.10 -15.27
N TYR A 112 -12.74 -8.97 -14.48
CA TYR A 112 -12.46 -10.36 -14.88
C TYR A 112 -13.72 -11.24 -14.88
N TYR A 113 -14.80 -10.84 -14.22
CA TYR A 113 -16.08 -11.52 -14.36
C TYR A 113 -16.68 -11.29 -15.75
N VAL A 114 -16.65 -10.05 -16.24
CA VAL A 114 -17.17 -9.66 -17.55
C VAL A 114 -16.24 -10.08 -18.69
N HIS A 115 -14.93 -10.12 -18.43
CA HIS A 115 -13.89 -10.51 -19.38
C HIS A 115 -13.17 -11.80 -18.94
N PRO A 116 -13.85 -12.97 -19.00
CA PRO A 116 -13.27 -14.23 -18.56
C PRO A 116 -12.02 -14.64 -19.35
N GLU A 117 -11.84 -14.15 -20.57
CA GLU A 117 -10.65 -14.36 -21.40
C GLU A 117 -9.35 -13.94 -20.70
N TYR A 118 -9.40 -12.94 -19.82
CA TYR A 118 -8.22 -12.50 -19.06
C TYR A 118 -7.96 -13.34 -17.79
N LYS A 119 -8.87 -14.24 -17.39
CA LYS A 119 -8.68 -15.10 -16.21
C LYS A 119 -7.61 -16.17 -16.39
N GLU A 120 -7.23 -16.49 -17.63
CA GLU A 120 -6.20 -17.49 -17.92
C GLU A 120 -4.83 -17.08 -17.31
N ASP A 121 -4.53 -15.78 -17.24
CA ASP A 121 -3.41 -15.25 -16.45
C ASP A 121 -3.82 -15.04 -14.98
N SER A 122 -3.99 -16.16 -14.27
CA SER A 122 -4.33 -16.15 -12.84
C SER A 122 -3.29 -15.42 -11.97
N ALA A 123 -2.06 -15.25 -12.45
CA ALA A 123 -0.99 -14.59 -11.72
C ALA A 123 -1.09 -13.07 -11.80
N LEU A 124 -1.48 -12.51 -12.96
CA LEU A 124 -1.78 -11.08 -13.09
C LEU A 124 -3.04 -10.72 -12.31
N PHE A 125 -4.12 -11.47 -12.49
CA PHE A 125 -5.39 -11.26 -11.77
C PHE A 125 -5.19 -11.14 -10.26
N LYS A 126 -4.44 -12.08 -9.66
CA LYS A 126 -4.19 -12.11 -8.21
C LYS A 126 -3.42 -10.90 -7.66
N ARG A 127 -2.65 -10.20 -8.50
CA ARG A 127 -1.84 -9.04 -8.09
C ARG A 127 -2.39 -7.68 -8.55
N THR A 128 -3.39 -7.69 -9.42
CA THR A 128 -4.07 -6.48 -9.88
C THR A 128 -4.93 -5.88 -8.77
N VAL A 129 -4.83 -4.58 -8.58
CA VAL A 129 -5.57 -3.82 -7.56
C VAL A 129 -6.58 -2.84 -8.15
N SER A 130 -6.47 -2.53 -9.44
CA SER A 130 -7.45 -1.74 -10.20
C SER A 130 -7.20 -1.97 -11.70
N VAL A 131 -8.24 -1.83 -12.52
CA VAL A 131 -8.15 -1.94 -13.98
C VAL A 131 -8.69 -0.67 -14.61
N PHE A 132 -7.97 -0.10 -15.55
CA PHE A 132 -8.42 1.04 -16.34
C PHE A 132 -8.56 0.65 -17.80
N ASP A 133 -9.63 1.10 -18.45
CA ASP A 133 -9.74 1.09 -19.90
C ASP A 133 -9.71 2.53 -20.41
N LEU A 134 -8.77 2.81 -21.32
CA LEU A 134 -8.69 4.06 -22.05
C LEU A 134 -9.09 3.82 -23.50
N THR A 135 -10.16 4.46 -23.96
CA THR A 135 -10.60 4.43 -25.36
C THR A 135 -10.36 5.78 -26.02
N VAL A 136 -9.84 5.77 -27.24
CA VAL A 136 -9.66 6.94 -28.09
C VAL A 136 -10.49 6.78 -29.34
N LEU A 137 -11.36 7.75 -29.59
CA LEU A 137 -12.14 7.86 -30.82
C LEU A 137 -11.77 9.18 -31.52
N LEU A 138 -11.27 9.07 -32.75
CA LEU A 138 -10.93 10.20 -33.62
C LEU A 138 -11.78 10.10 -34.87
N ILE A 139 -12.48 11.20 -35.20
CA ILE A 139 -13.48 11.24 -36.27
C ILE A 139 -13.23 12.48 -37.13
N ASN A 140 -13.44 12.39 -38.44
CA ASN A 140 -13.43 13.57 -39.31
C ASN A 140 -14.76 14.35 -39.21
N SER A 141 -14.84 15.48 -39.91
CA SER A 141 -16.07 16.29 -40.00
C SER A 141 -17.25 15.59 -40.70
N GLU A 142 -16.98 14.55 -41.48
CA GLU A 142 -18.00 13.73 -42.18
C GLU A 142 -18.52 12.58 -41.30
N LYS A 143 -18.06 12.50 -40.05
CA LYS A 143 -18.34 11.43 -39.09
C LYS A 143 -17.70 10.07 -39.41
N ASP A 144 -16.71 10.03 -40.29
CA ASP A 144 -15.90 8.82 -40.51
C ASP A 144 -14.89 8.62 -39.39
N ILE A 145 -14.80 7.38 -38.93
CA ILE A 145 -13.84 6.97 -37.89
C ILE A 145 -12.44 6.90 -38.50
N ILE A 146 -11.55 7.76 -38.02
CA ILE A 146 -10.12 7.77 -38.36
C ILE A 146 -9.35 6.81 -37.45
N LEU A 147 -9.74 6.77 -36.17
CA LEU A 147 -9.15 5.90 -35.15
C LEU A 147 -10.23 5.53 -34.14
N LYS A 148 -10.31 4.25 -33.79
CA LYS A 148 -11.07 3.79 -32.63
C LYS A 148 -10.28 2.66 -31.99
N GLU A 149 -9.47 3.01 -31.00
CA GLU A 149 -8.60 2.08 -30.29
C GLU A 149 -8.85 2.16 -28.81
N PHE A 150 -8.57 1.07 -28.11
CA PHE A 150 -8.61 1.03 -26.65
C PHE A 150 -7.41 0.27 -26.11
N ILE A 151 -7.06 0.59 -24.87
CA ILE A 151 -6.04 -0.14 -24.12
C ILE A 151 -6.53 -0.41 -22.70
N THR A 152 -6.39 -1.66 -22.27
CA THR A 152 -6.63 -2.10 -20.90
C THR A 152 -5.35 -2.01 -20.09
N ILE A 153 -5.45 -1.49 -18.88
CA ILE A 153 -4.32 -1.16 -18.02
C ILE A 153 -4.56 -1.77 -16.65
N CYS A 154 -3.81 -2.82 -16.32
CA CYS A 154 -3.85 -3.45 -15.01
C CYS A 154 -2.86 -2.76 -14.07
N ILE A 155 -3.36 -2.17 -12.98
CA ILE A 155 -2.52 -1.61 -11.93
C ILE A 155 -2.15 -2.70 -10.94
N THR A 156 -0.86 -2.89 -10.71
CA THR A 156 -0.33 -3.83 -9.72
C THR A 156 0.55 -3.09 -8.71
N ARG A 157 0.78 -3.68 -7.54
CA ARG A 157 1.55 -3.02 -6.48
C ARG A 157 3.05 -3.20 -6.72
N GLY A 158 3.75 -2.06 -6.85
CA GLY A 158 5.19 -1.96 -6.82
C GLY A 158 5.74 -1.77 -5.39
N SER A 159 7.06 -1.66 -5.28
CA SER A 159 7.72 -1.29 -4.03
C SER A 159 7.53 0.20 -3.71
N SER A 160 7.65 0.55 -2.44
CA SER A 160 7.62 1.95 -1.98
C SER A 160 8.47 2.12 -0.72
N ASN A 161 8.97 3.34 -0.50
CA ASN A 161 9.60 3.73 0.77
C ASN A 161 8.57 4.25 1.79
N GLY A 162 7.30 4.37 1.41
CA GLY A 162 6.26 4.94 2.26
C GLY A 162 5.85 4.08 3.44
N PHE A 163 5.45 4.76 4.51
CA PHE A 163 4.83 4.18 5.69
C PHE A 163 3.39 4.68 5.85
N GLY A 164 2.63 3.96 6.69
CA GLY A 164 1.31 4.37 7.11
C GLY A 164 0.24 3.35 6.74
N ILE A 165 -1.01 3.81 6.76
CA ILE A 165 -2.16 3.00 6.39
C ILE A 165 -2.38 3.14 4.89
N GLN A 166 -2.18 2.05 4.17
CA GLN A 166 -2.39 2.02 2.73
C GLN A 166 -3.85 2.34 2.40
N ALA A 167 -4.05 3.25 1.45
CA ALA A 167 -5.37 3.59 0.94
C ALA A 167 -5.97 2.41 0.19
N SER A 168 -7.22 2.09 0.49
CA SER A 168 -8.01 1.10 -0.25
C SER A 168 -8.38 1.62 -1.64
N SER A 169 -8.63 2.92 -1.73
CA SER A 169 -8.88 3.68 -2.95
C SER A 169 -8.41 5.12 -2.73
N PRO A 170 -7.79 5.78 -3.71
CA PRO A 170 -7.47 5.31 -5.06
C PRO A 170 -6.28 4.34 -5.09
N SER A 171 -6.15 3.61 -6.20
CA SER A 171 -5.07 2.65 -6.43
C SER A 171 -3.73 3.32 -6.78
N LEU A 172 -3.75 4.56 -7.29
CA LEU A 172 -2.60 5.33 -7.78
C LEU A 172 -2.47 6.67 -7.05
N SER A 173 -1.24 7.17 -6.92
CA SER A 173 -0.98 8.58 -6.57
C SER A 173 -1.26 9.48 -7.78
N ASN A 174 -1.38 10.80 -7.59
CA ASN A 174 -1.58 11.72 -8.72
C ASN A 174 -0.48 11.57 -9.80
N ARG A 175 0.79 11.49 -9.36
CA ARG A 175 1.92 11.24 -10.27
C ARG A 175 1.77 9.89 -10.98
N GLY A 176 1.47 8.82 -10.25
CA GLY A 176 1.30 7.49 -10.84
C GLY A 176 0.13 7.42 -11.85
N PHE A 177 -0.95 8.15 -11.57
CA PHE A 177 -2.09 8.30 -12.48
C PHE A 177 -1.71 9.07 -13.75
N THR A 178 -0.99 10.18 -13.60
CA THR A 178 -0.50 10.98 -14.73
C THR A 178 0.47 10.19 -15.60
N ASP A 179 1.43 9.49 -14.99
CA ASP A 179 2.40 8.64 -15.69
C ASP A 179 1.68 7.48 -16.42
N MET A 180 0.67 6.87 -15.79
CA MET A 180 -0.18 5.85 -16.41
C MET A 180 -0.87 6.36 -17.68
N LEU A 181 -1.55 7.50 -17.57
CA LEU A 181 -2.25 8.07 -18.72
C LEU A 181 -1.30 8.49 -19.83
N ASN A 182 -0.14 9.04 -19.49
CA ASN A 182 0.85 9.44 -20.49
C ASN A 182 1.33 8.24 -21.32
N TYR A 183 1.63 7.13 -20.65
CA TYR A 183 2.05 5.91 -21.31
C TYR A 183 0.91 5.27 -22.12
N ALA A 184 -0.30 5.25 -21.57
CA ALA A 184 -1.47 4.71 -22.25
C ALA A 184 -1.81 5.51 -23.52
N LEU A 185 -1.78 6.85 -23.45
CA LEU A 185 -2.02 7.74 -24.59
C LEU A 185 -0.96 7.58 -25.69
N GLU A 186 0.31 7.42 -25.31
CA GLU A 186 1.36 7.13 -26.31
C GLU A 186 1.07 5.82 -27.05
N ARG A 187 0.64 4.77 -26.34
CA ARG A 187 0.41 3.45 -26.93
C ARG A 187 -0.87 3.35 -27.75
N VAL A 188 -1.98 3.90 -27.27
CA VAL A 188 -3.28 3.79 -27.95
C VAL A 188 -3.32 4.61 -29.26
N LEU A 189 -2.48 5.63 -29.40
CA LEU A 189 -2.38 6.46 -30.61
C LEU A 189 -1.36 5.92 -31.62
N ASP A 190 -0.47 5.02 -31.21
CA ASP A 190 0.55 4.42 -32.05
C ASP A 190 -0.10 3.37 -32.99
N PRO A 191 -0.09 3.56 -34.32
CA PRO A 191 -0.71 2.64 -35.26
C PRO A 191 -0.04 1.25 -35.29
N GLU A 192 1.20 1.13 -34.80
CA GLU A 192 1.91 -0.14 -34.74
C GLU A 192 1.70 -0.88 -33.41
N ASN A 193 0.96 -0.28 -32.46
CA ASN A 193 0.71 -0.91 -31.17
C ASN A 193 -0.18 -2.14 -31.31
N LYS A 194 0.37 -3.31 -30.94
CA LYS A 194 -0.35 -4.59 -30.89
C LYS A 194 -0.72 -5.01 -29.46
N ILE A 195 -0.44 -4.14 -28.49
CA ILE A 195 -0.66 -4.41 -27.06
C ILE A 195 -2.05 -3.89 -26.69
N GLY A 196 -3.01 -4.81 -26.50
CA GLY A 196 -4.34 -4.49 -25.98
C GLY A 196 -4.42 -4.42 -24.45
N LEU A 197 -3.45 -5.05 -23.76
CA LEU A 197 -3.38 -5.06 -22.29
C LEU A 197 -1.95 -4.75 -21.82
N MET A 198 -1.83 -3.87 -20.84
CA MET A 198 -0.56 -3.54 -20.20
C MET A 198 -0.63 -3.57 -18.67
N GLU A 199 0.48 -3.94 -18.03
CA GLU A 199 0.64 -3.90 -16.57
C GLU A 199 1.43 -2.66 -16.15
N ILE A 200 0.92 -1.90 -15.18
CA ILE A 200 1.65 -0.81 -14.51
C ILE A 200 1.86 -1.17 -13.05
N LYS A 201 3.12 -1.36 -12.68
CA LYS A 201 3.54 -1.50 -11.28
C LYS A 201 3.65 -0.12 -10.65
N ALA A 202 2.70 0.21 -9.78
CA ALA A 202 2.63 1.50 -9.12
C ALA A 202 2.92 1.39 -7.63
N ALA A 203 3.62 2.39 -7.09
CA ALA A 203 3.84 2.51 -5.66
C ALA A 203 2.48 2.62 -4.92
N PRO A 204 2.30 1.96 -3.76
CA PRO A 204 1.12 2.16 -2.93
C PRO A 204 0.96 3.61 -2.48
N VAL A 205 -0.30 3.98 -2.27
CA VAL A 205 -0.71 5.27 -1.71
C VAL A 205 -1.13 5.07 -0.27
N PHE A 206 -0.84 6.04 0.59
CA PHE A 206 -1.15 6.00 2.01
C PHE A 206 -2.10 7.13 2.37
N TYR A 207 -3.01 6.90 3.31
CA TYR A 207 -3.73 8.01 3.93
C TYR A 207 -2.74 8.90 4.67
N ALA A 208 -2.88 10.21 4.54
CA ALA A 208 -2.11 11.13 5.37
C ALA A 208 -2.50 10.92 6.84
N ASP A 209 -1.55 11.16 7.73
CA ASP A 209 -1.72 10.93 9.16
C ASP A 209 -1.02 12.03 9.97
N ASN A 210 -1.36 12.13 11.25
CA ASN A 210 -0.79 13.13 12.16
C ASN A 210 0.32 12.58 13.08
N PHE A 211 0.83 11.35 12.85
CA PHE A 211 1.66 10.67 13.85
C PHE A 211 2.92 9.97 13.30
N LEU A 212 2.89 9.43 12.08
CA LEU A 212 4.02 8.83 11.38
C LEU A 212 4.58 9.75 10.31
N LEU A 213 3.74 10.27 9.40
CA LEU A 213 4.20 11.08 8.28
C LEU A 213 5.04 12.29 8.71
N PRO A 214 4.69 13.02 9.80
CA PRO A 214 5.52 14.13 10.29
C PRO A 214 6.91 13.71 10.81
N ILE A 215 7.06 12.46 11.24
CA ILE A 215 8.33 11.94 11.76
C ILE A 215 9.16 11.41 10.60
N ILE A 216 8.57 10.55 9.77
CA ILE A 216 9.29 9.78 8.74
C ILE A 216 9.88 10.67 7.64
N SER A 217 9.28 11.84 7.37
CA SER A 217 9.82 12.81 6.42
C SER A 217 11.25 13.26 6.71
N ASN A 218 11.69 13.13 7.97
CA ASN A 218 13.02 13.54 8.42
C ASN A 218 13.98 12.37 8.70
N HIS A 219 13.56 11.13 8.47
CA HIS A 219 14.36 9.94 8.79
C HIS A 219 14.54 9.01 7.59
N PRO A 220 15.77 8.49 7.37
CA PRO A 220 16.03 7.59 6.26
C PRO A 220 15.27 6.27 6.43
N VAL A 221 14.65 5.82 5.33
CA VAL A 221 13.96 4.53 5.28
C VAL A 221 14.91 3.45 4.80
N MET A 222 15.09 2.42 5.61
CA MET A 222 15.82 1.20 5.28
C MET A 222 14.87 0.19 4.63
N GLN A 223 15.22 -0.27 3.44
CA GLN A 223 14.54 -1.39 2.77
C GLN A 223 15.08 -2.72 3.31
N VAL A 224 14.19 -3.68 3.50
CA VAL A 224 14.53 -5.02 4.01
C VAL A 224 14.36 -6.04 2.89
N SER A 225 15.41 -6.83 2.65
CA SER A 225 15.35 -7.98 1.76
C SER A 225 14.87 -9.20 2.54
N ASN A 226 13.74 -9.77 2.10
CA ASN A 226 13.14 -10.94 2.73
C ASN A 226 13.30 -12.19 1.84
N LYS A 227 13.85 -13.27 2.40
CA LYS A 227 13.93 -14.58 1.73
C LYS A 227 13.94 -15.71 2.76
N ASN A 228 13.07 -16.70 2.61
CA ASN A 228 13.03 -17.90 3.47
C ASN A 228 13.06 -17.58 4.98
N ASN A 229 12.19 -16.68 5.42
CA ASN A 229 12.09 -16.21 6.81
C ASN A 229 13.33 -15.48 7.35
N ILE A 230 14.23 -15.05 6.48
CA ILE A 230 15.35 -14.17 6.80
C ILE A 230 15.00 -12.76 6.35
N ALA A 231 15.20 -11.80 7.23
CA ALA A 231 15.15 -10.38 6.94
C ALA A 231 16.56 -9.80 7.03
N SER A 232 17.03 -9.21 5.93
CA SER A 232 18.35 -8.60 5.81
C SER A 232 18.22 -7.11 5.49
N TYR A 233 18.90 -6.25 6.24
CA TYR A 233 18.85 -4.80 6.05
C TYR A 233 20.19 -4.15 6.41
N LYS A 234 20.39 -2.89 6.02
CA LYS A 234 21.61 -2.14 6.32
C LYS A 234 21.34 -1.05 7.34
N ARG A 235 22.13 -1.00 8.41
CA ARG A 235 22.10 0.04 9.43
C ARG A 235 23.49 0.61 9.66
N ASP A 236 23.64 1.92 9.43
CA ASP A 236 24.93 2.62 9.52
C ASP A 236 26.01 1.94 8.65
N GLN A 237 25.63 1.56 7.43
CA GLN A 237 26.45 0.83 6.45
C GLN A 237 26.86 -0.60 6.85
N THR A 238 26.48 -1.09 8.02
CA THR A 238 26.65 -2.50 8.38
C THR A 238 25.42 -3.29 8.00
N ASP A 239 25.63 -4.52 7.54
CA ASP A 239 24.52 -5.45 7.37
C ASP A 239 23.96 -5.83 8.75
N GLU A 240 22.68 -6.18 8.77
CA GLU A 240 21.93 -6.75 9.89
C GLU A 240 21.07 -7.87 9.32
N ILE A 241 21.08 -9.03 9.97
CA ILE A 241 20.39 -10.23 9.48
C ILE A 241 19.69 -10.93 10.64
N ILE A 242 18.36 -10.93 10.60
CA ILE A 242 17.53 -11.69 11.53
C ILE A 242 16.88 -12.87 10.80
N ARG A 243 16.87 -14.04 11.45
CA ARG A 243 16.13 -15.21 10.99
C ARG A 243 14.98 -15.48 11.94
N LEU A 244 13.77 -15.58 11.40
CA LEU A 244 12.58 -16.00 12.15
C LEU A 244 12.26 -17.45 11.78
N GLY A 245 12.47 -18.36 12.71
CA GLY A 245 12.13 -19.78 12.54
C GLY A 245 10.63 -20.01 12.48
N GLU A 246 10.27 -21.27 12.27
CA GLU A 246 8.88 -21.70 12.32
C GLU A 246 8.33 -21.64 13.75
N ALA A 247 7.04 -21.36 13.85
CA ALA A 247 6.32 -21.36 15.11
C ALA A 247 5.65 -22.71 15.33
N TYR A 248 5.66 -23.18 16.57
CA TYR A 248 4.99 -24.42 16.95
C TYR A 248 4.41 -24.32 18.36
N TYR A 249 3.52 -25.25 18.69
CA TYR A 249 2.84 -25.33 19.98
C TYR A 249 3.37 -26.49 20.78
N GLU A 250 3.62 -26.26 22.06
CA GLU A 250 3.94 -27.27 23.06
C GLU A 250 2.80 -27.32 24.09
N GLU A 251 2.26 -28.50 24.38
CA GLU A 251 1.26 -28.68 25.45
C GLU A 251 1.89 -28.40 26.81
N LEU A 252 1.15 -27.74 27.71
CA LEU A 252 1.60 -27.52 29.08
C LEU A 252 0.95 -28.51 30.05
N ILE A 253 1.75 -29.49 30.46
CA ILE A 253 1.37 -30.55 31.37
C ILE A 253 1.77 -30.13 32.78
N THR A 254 0.78 -29.79 33.61
CA THR A 254 0.98 -29.31 34.99
C THR A 254 0.93 -30.41 36.05
N ARG A 255 0.46 -31.61 35.70
CA ARG A 255 0.27 -32.76 36.62
C ARG A 255 0.68 -34.08 35.97
N GLY A 256 0.98 -35.10 36.78
CA GLY A 256 1.32 -36.45 36.32
C GLY A 256 2.79 -36.66 36.00
N LYS A 257 3.13 -37.84 35.46
CA LYS A 257 4.52 -38.28 35.24
C LYS A 257 5.23 -37.53 34.10
N ASN A 258 4.48 -37.00 33.14
CA ASN A 258 5.00 -36.27 31.97
C ASN A 258 4.95 -34.74 32.14
N LYS A 259 4.91 -34.28 33.39
CA LYS A 259 4.82 -32.85 33.73
C LYS A 259 6.01 -32.07 33.17
N ASN A 260 5.74 -30.98 32.47
CA ASN A 260 6.75 -30.08 31.89
C ASN A 260 6.67 -28.64 32.44
N VAL A 261 5.68 -28.33 33.29
CA VAL A 261 5.60 -27.06 34.03
C VAL A 261 6.07 -27.24 35.47
N ALA A 262 7.03 -26.45 35.94
CA ALA A 262 7.52 -26.54 37.32
C ALA A 262 6.49 -26.02 38.35
N ASP A 263 6.32 -26.71 39.49
CA ASP A 263 5.29 -26.45 40.52
C ASP A 263 5.27 -25.02 41.08
N LYS A 264 6.43 -24.42 41.28
CA LYS A 264 6.59 -23.08 41.86
C LYS A 264 6.94 -22.01 40.83
N SER A 265 6.69 -22.30 39.54
CA SER A 265 6.96 -21.32 38.48
C SER A 265 5.87 -20.24 38.45
N ILE A 266 6.21 -19.09 37.87
CA ILE A 266 5.20 -18.04 37.60
C ILE A 266 4.11 -18.55 36.66
N VAL A 267 4.43 -19.50 35.77
CA VAL A 267 3.49 -20.14 34.84
C VAL A 267 2.52 -21.05 35.58
N SER A 268 2.99 -21.90 36.52
CA SER A 268 2.09 -22.75 37.31
C SER A 268 1.16 -21.95 38.21
N ALA A 269 1.67 -20.85 38.80
CA ALA A 269 0.85 -19.94 39.60
C ALA A 269 -0.23 -19.26 38.74
N ALA A 270 0.13 -18.77 37.56
CA ALA A 270 -0.80 -18.14 36.63
C ALA A 270 -1.88 -19.11 36.14
N ILE A 271 -1.50 -20.32 35.72
CA ILE A 271 -2.45 -21.36 35.31
C ILE A 271 -3.40 -21.69 36.47
N SER A 272 -2.87 -21.89 37.68
CA SER A 272 -3.70 -22.22 38.86
C SER A 272 -4.70 -21.11 39.21
N SER A 273 -4.35 -19.85 38.97
CA SER A 273 -5.22 -18.69 39.25
C SER A 273 -6.46 -18.61 38.35
N THR A 274 -6.44 -19.25 37.18
CA THR A 274 -7.60 -19.30 36.27
C THR A 274 -8.73 -20.20 36.77
N GLY A 275 -8.45 -21.09 37.73
CA GLY A 275 -9.39 -22.12 38.19
C GLY A 275 -9.59 -23.29 37.21
N ARG A 276 -9.01 -23.23 36.01
CA ARG A 276 -9.05 -24.29 35.00
C ARG A 276 -8.01 -25.36 35.30
N GLN A 277 -8.38 -26.62 35.13
CA GLN A 277 -7.55 -27.76 35.55
C GLN A 277 -7.14 -28.71 34.43
N ASN A 278 -7.62 -28.53 33.20
CA ASN A 278 -7.25 -29.42 32.10
C ASN A 278 -5.94 -28.93 31.45
N SER A 279 -5.01 -29.85 31.18
CA SER A 279 -3.74 -29.52 30.50
C SER A 279 -3.95 -29.02 29.07
N SER A 280 -5.05 -29.42 28.44
CA SER A 280 -5.45 -28.96 27.10
C SER A 280 -5.88 -27.50 27.03
N ASP A 281 -6.09 -26.83 28.17
CA ASP A 281 -6.58 -25.46 28.20
C ASP A 281 -5.43 -24.43 28.01
N PHE A 282 -4.17 -24.87 28.11
CA PHE A 282 -2.99 -24.01 28.03
C PHE A 282 -1.92 -24.61 27.12
N VAL A 283 -1.40 -23.77 26.23
CA VAL A 283 -0.28 -24.14 25.35
C VAL A 283 0.82 -23.08 25.43
N GLN A 284 2.07 -23.52 25.28
CA GLN A 284 3.19 -22.64 25.05
C GLN A 284 3.47 -22.59 23.56
N ALA A 285 3.24 -21.43 22.96
CA ALA A 285 3.67 -21.18 21.60
C ALA A 285 5.13 -20.76 21.61
N ARG A 286 5.93 -21.41 20.76
CA ARG A 286 7.37 -21.25 20.69
C ARG A 286 7.81 -20.91 19.28
N GLN A 287 8.78 -20.01 19.17
CA GLN A 287 9.41 -19.66 17.91
C GLN A 287 10.91 -19.46 18.14
N GLU A 288 11.73 -20.21 17.39
CA GLU A 288 13.16 -19.99 17.36
C GLU A 288 13.50 -18.82 16.43
N THR A 289 14.42 -17.97 16.85
CA THR A 289 14.88 -16.82 16.09
C THR A 289 16.39 -16.68 16.22
N ARG A 290 17.06 -15.95 15.33
CA ARG A 290 18.52 -15.79 15.38
C ARG A 290 18.93 -14.41 14.90
N ASP A 291 19.84 -13.80 15.64
CA ASP A 291 20.68 -12.72 15.14
C ASP A 291 21.91 -13.37 14.51
N VAL A 292 21.97 -13.35 13.17
CA VAL A 292 22.97 -14.14 12.43
C VAL A 292 24.36 -13.54 12.58
N LEU A 293 24.48 -12.21 12.60
CA LEU A 293 25.78 -11.55 12.62
C LEU A 293 26.42 -11.54 14.00
N ARG A 294 25.60 -11.52 15.06
CA ARG A 294 26.07 -11.64 16.45
C ARG A 294 26.20 -13.08 16.92
N ASP A 295 25.83 -14.04 16.07
CA ASP A 295 25.83 -15.46 16.36
C ASP A 295 25.01 -15.84 17.62
N LYS A 296 23.85 -15.19 17.81
CA LYS A 296 22.96 -15.42 18.96
C LYS A 296 21.65 -16.05 18.54
N ASN A 297 21.29 -17.17 19.16
CA ASN A 297 19.99 -17.82 19.00
C ASN A 297 19.05 -17.37 20.11
N TYR A 298 17.81 -17.07 19.77
CA TYR A 298 16.81 -16.70 20.75
C TYR A 298 15.57 -17.56 20.61
N THR A 299 14.98 -17.91 21.75
CA THR A 299 13.71 -18.62 21.81
C THR A 299 12.64 -17.67 22.34
N LEU A 300 11.64 -17.39 21.50
CA LEU A 300 10.45 -16.64 21.90
C LEU A 300 9.38 -17.61 22.42
N LYS A 301 8.86 -17.35 23.62
CA LYS A 301 7.84 -18.17 24.27
C LYS A 301 6.64 -17.32 24.66
N MET A 302 5.46 -17.69 24.18
CA MET A 302 4.20 -17.05 24.53
C MET A 302 3.24 -18.07 25.13
N LEU A 303 2.79 -17.81 26.35
CA LEU A 303 1.74 -18.58 26.98
C LEU A 303 0.36 -18.20 26.44
N ILE A 304 -0.37 -19.19 25.94
CA ILE A 304 -1.70 -19.04 25.34
C ILE A 304 -2.71 -19.88 26.12
N GLU A 305 -3.85 -19.28 26.39
CA GLU A 305 -5.04 -19.95 26.90
C GLU A 305 -6.00 -20.25 25.73
N ILE A 306 -6.50 -21.48 25.70
CA ILE A 306 -7.49 -21.95 24.73
C ILE A 306 -8.88 -21.77 25.33
N ASN A 307 -9.80 -21.21 24.54
CA ASN A 307 -11.17 -20.86 24.89
C ASN A 307 -11.29 -20.08 26.21
N PRO A 308 -10.58 -18.95 26.40
CA PRO A 308 -10.64 -18.18 27.64
C PRO A 308 -12.06 -17.68 27.97
N ILE A 309 -12.89 -17.49 26.93
CA ILE A 309 -14.31 -17.15 27.03
C ILE A 309 -15.08 -18.26 26.31
N PHE A 310 -15.64 -19.20 27.07
CA PHE A 310 -16.50 -20.23 26.49
C PHE A 310 -17.86 -19.60 26.16
N ASN A 311 -18.15 -19.37 24.88
CA ASN A 311 -19.45 -18.87 24.45
C ASN A 311 -20.27 -20.05 23.88
N TYR A 312 -21.32 -20.46 24.58
CA TYR A 312 -22.15 -21.64 24.27
C TYR A 312 -22.89 -21.57 22.91
N THR A 313 -22.74 -20.48 22.16
CA THR A 313 -23.46 -20.26 20.90
C THR A 313 -22.76 -20.80 19.65
N ASN A 314 -21.47 -21.15 19.72
CA ASN A 314 -20.74 -21.68 18.56
C ASN A 314 -19.60 -22.61 19.01
N GLU A 315 -19.87 -23.91 19.12
CA GLU A 315 -18.88 -24.92 19.57
C GLU A 315 -17.72 -25.13 18.59
N ASP A 316 -17.86 -24.68 17.34
CA ASP A 316 -16.87 -24.85 16.27
C ASP A 316 -15.78 -23.76 16.22
N GLU A 317 -15.86 -22.71 17.06
CA GLU A 317 -14.87 -21.63 17.08
C GLU A 317 -13.92 -21.77 18.28
N VAL A 318 -12.68 -22.20 18.01
CA VAL A 318 -11.58 -22.18 18.99
C VAL A 318 -11.06 -20.75 19.15
N PHE A 319 -11.26 -20.15 20.32
CA PHE A 319 -10.71 -18.85 20.67
C PHE A 319 -9.38 -19.02 21.39
N THR A 320 -8.38 -18.19 21.08
CA THR A 320 -7.12 -18.16 21.82
C THR A 320 -6.90 -16.78 22.43
N GLY A 321 -6.45 -16.76 23.68
CA GLY A 321 -6.05 -15.57 24.41
C GLY A 321 -4.59 -15.66 24.83
N PHE A 322 -3.86 -14.56 24.73
CA PHE A 322 -2.59 -14.48 25.44
C PHE A 322 -2.87 -14.41 26.93
N MET A 323 -2.17 -15.23 27.71
CA MET A 323 -2.30 -15.15 29.16
C MET A 323 -1.91 -13.74 29.64
N PRO A 324 -2.66 -13.18 30.62
CA PRO A 324 -2.35 -11.87 31.16
C PRO A 324 -0.99 -11.88 31.90
N ASP A 325 -0.54 -10.69 32.30
CA ASP A 325 0.74 -10.48 32.97
C ASP A 325 1.98 -10.84 32.14
N SER A 326 3.16 -10.61 32.71
CA SER A 326 4.43 -10.76 31.99
C SER A 326 4.87 -12.22 31.93
N LEU A 327 4.10 -13.05 31.23
CA LEU A 327 4.28 -14.50 31.08
C LEU A 327 4.84 -14.90 29.71
N HIS A 328 5.30 -13.92 28.93
CA HIS A 328 5.97 -14.14 27.66
C HIS A 328 7.43 -13.73 27.75
N PHE A 329 8.28 -14.46 27.04
CA PHE A 329 9.73 -14.36 27.20
C PHE A 329 10.44 -14.39 25.86
N LEU A 330 11.48 -13.58 25.74
CA LEU A 330 12.56 -13.80 24.77
C LEU A 330 13.75 -14.32 25.56
N LEU A 331 14.20 -15.53 25.23
CA LEU A 331 15.32 -16.18 25.89
C LEU A 331 16.52 -16.21 24.96
N ASN A 332 17.73 -16.04 25.48
CA ASN A 332 18.97 -16.44 24.83
C ASN A 332 19.47 -17.67 25.61
N ASP A 333 19.33 -18.85 25.03
CA ASP A 333 19.45 -20.12 25.74
C ASP A 333 18.53 -20.18 26.99
N GLN A 334 19.11 -20.08 28.20
CA GLN A 334 18.38 -20.07 29.47
C GLN A 334 18.22 -18.66 30.05
N ASP A 335 18.92 -17.66 29.50
CA ASP A 335 18.90 -16.30 30.01
C ASP A 335 17.67 -15.55 29.51
N THR A 336 16.96 -14.90 30.43
CA THR A 336 15.79 -14.08 30.07
C THR A 336 16.24 -12.71 29.60
N ILE A 337 16.16 -12.50 28.29
CA ILE A 337 16.49 -11.22 27.63
C ILE A 337 15.33 -10.24 27.74
N ALA A 338 14.11 -10.71 27.50
CA ALA A 338 12.91 -9.92 27.65
C ALA A 338 11.82 -10.70 28.37
N LYS A 339 11.05 -9.98 29.18
CA LYS A 339 9.84 -10.47 29.85
C LYS A 339 8.71 -9.47 29.61
N PHE A 340 7.60 -9.92 29.05
CA PHE A 340 6.55 -9.02 28.56
C PHE A 340 5.16 -9.64 28.61
N LYS A 341 4.15 -8.77 28.51
CA LYS A 341 2.74 -9.09 28.38
C LYS A 341 2.22 -8.63 27.02
N ILE A 342 1.21 -9.31 26.48
CA ILE A 342 0.53 -8.93 25.25
C ILE A 342 -0.92 -8.57 25.59
N ILE A 343 -1.35 -7.39 25.14
CA ILE A 343 -2.74 -6.95 25.27
C ILE A 343 -3.36 -6.94 23.87
N LYS A 344 -4.45 -7.69 23.70
CA LYS A 344 -5.21 -7.78 22.44
C LYS A 344 -6.39 -6.80 22.46
N ASN A 345 -6.61 -6.14 21.33
CA ASN A 345 -7.76 -5.27 21.05
C ASN A 345 -7.98 -4.14 22.07
N THR A 346 -7.07 -3.18 22.11
CA THR A 346 -7.32 -1.90 22.80
C THR A 346 -7.67 -0.83 21.77
N GLY A 347 -8.97 -0.56 21.62
CA GLY A 347 -9.38 0.83 21.42
C GLY A 347 -8.83 1.61 22.61
N LEU A 348 -7.91 2.55 22.36
CA LEU A 348 -7.15 3.26 23.38
C LEU A 348 -8.06 4.09 24.31
N VAL A 349 -8.70 3.47 25.30
CA VAL A 349 -9.03 4.01 26.63
C VAL A 349 -9.30 2.83 27.58
N ILE A 350 -8.33 2.50 28.45
CA ILE A 350 -8.65 1.97 29.77
C ILE A 350 -8.05 2.97 30.76
N GLY A 351 -8.90 3.85 31.30
CA GLY A 351 -8.62 4.78 32.39
C GLY A 351 -7.22 5.41 32.42
N ASN A 352 -7.00 6.53 31.69
CA ASN A 352 -5.97 7.53 31.98
C ASN A 352 -4.53 7.05 32.31
N LYS A 353 -4.00 5.95 31.74
CA LYS A 353 -2.66 5.50 32.18
C LYS A 353 -1.62 5.04 31.14
N LEU A 354 -1.95 4.89 29.86
CA LEU A 354 -0.93 4.65 28.84
C LEU A 354 -0.77 5.86 27.91
N VAL A 355 -0.24 6.95 28.45
CA VAL A 355 0.17 8.11 27.65
C VAL A 355 1.57 7.82 27.09
N LEU A 356 1.66 6.97 26.06
CA LEU A 356 2.87 6.89 25.25
C LEU A 356 2.91 8.16 24.41
N LYS A 357 3.61 9.19 24.92
CA LYS A 357 3.90 10.38 24.14
C LYS A 357 5.00 10.03 23.17
N THR A 358 4.76 10.20 21.89
CA THR A 358 5.86 10.24 20.94
C THR A 358 6.64 11.54 21.23
N LYS A 359 7.83 11.50 21.83
CA LYS A 359 8.62 12.72 22.12
C LYS A 359 8.77 13.63 20.88
N ASN A 360 8.79 13.04 19.70
CA ASN A 360 8.97 13.76 18.43
C ASN A 360 7.69 14.46 17.91
N THR A 361 6.48 14.12 18.39
CA THR A 361 5.22 14.78 17.98
C THR A 361 4.41 15.34 19.15
N GLY A 362 4.74 14.98 20.39
CA GLY A 362 3.97 15.30 21.59
C GLY A 362 2.59 14.60 21.66
N LEU A 363 2.27 13.77 20.67
CA LEU A 363 0.94 13.18 20.49
C LEU A 363 0.81 11.89 21.31
N GLY A 364 -0.23 11.83 22.16
CA GLY A 364 -0.66 10.58 22.79
C GLY A 364 -1.32 9.65 21.77
N ALA A 365 -1.20 8.34 21.97
CA ALA A 365 -1.75 7.34 21.07
C ALA A 365 -3.26 7.50 20.80
N GLU A 366 -4.01 8.02 21.77
CA GLU A 366 -5.46 8.27 21.73
C GLU A 366 -5.90 9.35 20.72
N ASN A 367 -4.95 10.16 20.24
CA ASN A 367 -5.16 11.27 19.29
C ASN A 367 -4.63 10.96 17.89
N ARG A 368 -4.19 9.71 17.64
CA ARG A 368 -3.72 9.26 16.32
C ARG A 368 -4.88 9.09 15.37
N ILE A 369 -4.84 9.82 14.26
CA ILE A 369 -5.84 9.75 13.20
C ILE A 369 -5.18 9.63 11.83
N ILE A 370 -5.90 8.98 10.94
CA ILE A 370 -5.69 9.09 9.50
C ILE A 370 -6.77 9.98 8.90
N TYR A 371 -6.41 10.70 7.85
CA TYR A 371 -7.31 11.53 7.07
C TYR A 371 -7.71 10.77 5.80
N LEU A 372 -8.96 10.33 5.72
CA LEU A 372 -9.49 9.56 4.60
C LEU A 372 -9.66 10.41 3.34
N ASN A 373 -9.69 11.74 3.47
CA ASN A 373 -9.75 12.67 2.34
C ASN A 373 -8.36 13.16 1.87
N LYS A 374 -7.27 12.79 2.56
CA LYS A 374 -5.91 13.21 2.24
C LYS A 374 -5.03 11.98 1.96
N LEU A 375 -4.33 12.00 0.84
CA LEU A 375 -3.41 10.94 0.42
C LEU A 375 -1.98 11.42 0.46
N SER A 376 -1.03 10.51 0.61
CA SER A 376 0.40 10.81 0.50
C SER A 376 1.15 9.61 -0.09
N ASN A 377 2.44 9.82 -0.40
CA ASN A 377 3.36 8.73 -0.73
C ASN A 377 3.90 7.98 0.51
N GLY A 378 3.51 8.41 1.72
CA GLY A 378 3.87 7.80 3.00
C GLY A 378 5.27 8.13 3.54
N TYR A 379 6.05 8.99 2.89
CA TYR A 379 7.39 9.38 3.37
C TYR A 379 7.71 10.86 3.19
N ASP A 380 6.89 11.62 2.46
CA ASP A 380 7.10 13.04 2.20
C ASP A 380 5.78 13.79 2.37
N SER A 381 5.74 14.73 3.33
CA SER A 381 4.56 15.55 3.61
C SER A 381 4.21 16.52 2.48
N THR A 382 5.14 16.86 1.58
CA THR A 382 4.85 17.70 0.41
C THR A 382 4.04 16.94 -0.66
N SER A 383 3.98 15.61 -0.57
CA SER A 383 3.17 14.77 -1.46
C SER A 383 1.68 14.70 -1.08
N ILE A 384 1.26 15.42 -0.03
CA ILE A 384 -0.12 15.35 0.44
C ILE A 384 -1.06 15.90 -0.63
N PHE A 385 -1.97 15.04 -1.08
CA PHE A 385 -3.04 15.37 -2.02
C PHE A 385 -4.39 15.34 -1.32
N LEU A 386 -5.20 16.37 -1.53
CA LEU A 386 -6.56 16.48 -1.02
C LEU A 386 -7.54 15.93 -2.07
N MET A 387 -8.15 14.77 -1.79
CA MET A 387 -9.20 14.19 -2.65
C MET A 387 -10.49 14.97 -2.53
N ALA A 388 -10.98 15.11 -1.30
CA ALA A 388 -12.24 15.78 -1.01
C ALA A 388 -12.01 16.97 -0.06
N PRO A 389 -12.75 18.07 -0.23
CA PRO A 389 -12.62 19.25 0.62
C PRO A 389 -13.01 18.93 2.08
N ASP A 390 -13.99 18.06 2.28
CA ASP A 390 -14.47 17.69 3.60
C ASP A 390 -13.46 16.81 4.33
N GLU A 391 -13.08 17.22 5.53
CA GLU A 391 -12.21 16.43 6.39
C GLU A 391 -12.95 15.22 6.93
N VAL A 392 -12.54 14.05 6.48
CA VAL A 392 -13.03 12.77 7.00
C VAL A 392 -11.86 12.08 7.67
N SER A 393 -11.94 11.85 8.98
CA SER A 393 -10.85 11.24 9.74
C SER A 393 -11.30 9.98 10.47
N ARG A 394 -10.33 9.11 10.75
CA ARG A 394 -10.55 7.87 11.49
C ARG A 394 -9.43 7.66 12.51
N LYS A 395 -9.81 7.29 13.73
CA LYS A 395 -8.85 6.87 14.76
C LYS A 395 -8.22 5.53 14.40
N ILE A 396 -6.93 5.42 14.62
CA ILE A 396 -6.19 4.15 14.50
C ILE A 396 -6.14 3.48 15.86
N PHE A 397 -6.39 2.17 15.86
CA PHE A 397 -6.23 1.31 17.03
C PHE A 397 -5.13 0.29 16.76
N SER A 398 -4.48 -0.15 17.83
CA SER A 398 -3.51 -1.24 17.77
C SER A 398 -4.21 -2.55 18.06
N GLU A 399 -4.00 -3.55 17.20
CA GLU A 399 -4.49 -4.90 17.44
C GLU A 399 -3.77 -5.55 18.62
N TYR A 400 -2.47 -5.27 18.74
CA TYR A 400 -1.61 -5.76 19.82
C TYR A 400 -0.80 -4.63 20.44
N VAL A 401 -0.71 -4.64 21.76
CA VAL A 401 0.24 -3.81 22.53
C VAL A 401 1.09 -4.74 23.38
N ILE A 402 2.39 -4.77 23.08
CA ILE A 402 3.37 -5.63 23.76
C ILE A 402 4.16 -4.75 24.71
N THR A 403 4.11 -5.01 26.01
CA THR A 403 4.79 -4.16 27.02
C THR A 403 5.59 -5.03 27.97
N GLY A 404 6.78 -4.58 28.35
CA GLY A 404 7.64 -5.36 29.22
C GLY A 404 9.00 -4.72 29.48
N LEU A 405 9.94 -5.54 29.89
CA LEU A 405 11.35 -5.17 30.07
C LEU A 405 12.21 -5.97 29.09
N ILE A 406 13.19 -5.32 28.48
CA ILE A 406 14.25 -5.92 27.66
C ILE A 406 15.59 -5.42 28.21
N HIS A 407 16.48 -6.32 28.64
CA HIS A 407 17.70 -5.94 29.38
C HIS A 407 17.43 -4.95 30.53
N ASN A 408 16.36 -5.17 31.29
CA ASN A 408 15.84 -4.28 32.35
C ASN A 408 15.37 -2.88 31.89
N GLN A 409 15.30 -2.62 30.58
CA GLN A 409 14.76 -1.37 30.04
C GLN A 409 13.29 -1.55 29.65
N PRO A 410 12.38 -0.66 30.09
CA PRO A 410 10.99 -0.71 29.65
C PRO A 410 10.86 -0.52 28.15
N PHE A 411 10.10 -1.40 27.50
CA PHE A 411 9.78 -1.30 26.09
C PHE A 411 8.28 -1.42 25.83
N THR A 412 7.84 -0.89 24.69
CA THR A 412 6.49 -1.10 24.16
C THR A 412 6.53 -1.29 22.66
N ILE A 413 5.79 -2.25 22.13
CA ILE A 413 5.57 -2.42 20.69
C ILE A 413 4.09 -2.26 20.43
N MET A 414 3.73 -1.28 19.60
CA MET A 414 2.36 -1.07 19.15
C MET A 414 2.21 -1.66 17.76
N CYS A 415 1.36 -2.68 17.62
CA CYS A 415 1.06 -3.31 16.34
C CYS A 415 -0.31 -2.83 15.86
N SER A 416 -0.32 -2.09 14.76
CA SER A 416 -1.51 -1.50 14.14
C SER A 416 -1.67 -2.01 12.70
N ASN A 417 -2.83 -1.73 12.09
CA ASN A 417 -3.12 -2.03 10.70
C ASN A 417 -3.02 -3.52 10.36
N ARG A 418 -3.79 -4.36 11.06
CA ARG A 418 -3.75 -5.82 10.95
C ARG A 418 -2.35 -6.37 11.23
N ASN A 419 -1.69 -5.83 12.25
CA ASN A 419 -0.31 -6.15 12.62
C ASN A 419 0.72 -5.91 11.48
N THR A 420 0.48 -4.95 10.58
CA THR A 420 1.44 -4.63 9.51
C THR A 420 2.27 -3.38 9.78
N LEU A 421 1.85 -2.54 10.72
CA LEU A 421 2.57 -1.33 11.13
C LEU A 421 2.98 -1.50 12.59
N LYS A 422 4.28 -1.39 12.88
CA LYS A 422 4.84 -1.59 14.22
C LYS A 422 5.64 -0.39 14.64
N GLU A 423 5.27 0.19 15.78
CA GLU A 423 6.02 1.28 16.41
C GLU A 423 6.72 0.73 17.66
N PHE A 424 8.02 0.97 17.75
CA PHE A 424 8.88 0.46 18.80
C PHE A 424 9.27 1.59 19.75
N TYR A 425 8.94 1.40 21.01
CA TYR A 425 9.24 2.32 22.10
C TYR A 425 10.23 1.68 23.05
N LEU A 426 11.28 2.41 23.42
CA LEU A 426 12.23 2.03 24.45
C LEU A 426 12.36 3.19 25.42
N ASN A 427 12.25 2.94 26.72
CA ASN A 427 12.23 3.99 27.75
C ASN A 427 11.19 5.09 27.49
N GLN A 428 10.03 4.70 26.93
CA GLN A 428 8.93 5.56 26.49
C GLN A 428 9.21 6.41 25.23
N ASP A 429 10.39 6.30 24.64
CA ASP A 429 10.77 7.02 23.43
C ASP A 429 10.51 6.16 22.20
N ASN A 430 9.87 6.74 21.19
CA ASN A 430 9.71 6.06 19.90
C ASN A 430 11.08 6.00 19.21
N VAL A 431 11.68 4.82 19.21
CA VAL A 431 13.04 4.61 18.68
C VAL A 431 13.03 4.10 17.25
N ALA A 432 11.95 3.49 16.80
CA ALA A 432 11.82 3.01 15.42
C ALA A 432 10.36 2.72 15.03
N VAL A 433 10.11 2.73 13.72
CA VAL A 433 8.91 2.17 13.10
C VAL A 433 9.30 1.14 12.04
N ALA A 434 8.51 0.09 11.90
CA ALA A 434 8.64 -0.85 10.80
C ALA A 434 7.30 -1.23 10.19
N MET A 435 7.33 -1.55 8.89
CA MET A 435 6.20 -2.13 8.19
C MET A 435 6.47 -3.59 7.83
N GLY A 436 5.40 -4.38 7.76
CA GLY A 436 5.38 -5.80 7.42
C GLY A 436 4.60 -6.62 8.46
N LYS A 437 4.09 -7.78 8.05
CA LYS A 437 3.25 -8.61 8.94
C LYS A 437 4.09 -9.47 9.90
N PHE A 438 4.86 -10.40 9.33
CA PHE A 438 5.67 -11.39 10.08
C PHE A 438 7.17 -11.30 9.78
N LEU A 439 7.57 -10.41 8.87
CA LEU A 439 8.94 -9.99 8.62
C LEU A 439 8.89 -8.49 8.37
N PRO A 440 9.90 -7.72 8.80
CA PRO A 440 9.99 -6.33 8.40
C PRO A 440 10.27 -6.25 6.89
N GLU A 441 9.57 -5.35 6.21
CA GLU A 441 9.80 -4.98 4.81
C GLU A 441 10.53 -3.64 4.74
N ARG A 442 10.24 -2.76 5.70
CA ARG A 442 10.79 -1.40 5.79
C ARG A 442 10.97 -1.02 7.24
N ILE A 443 12.03 -0.29 7.53
CA ILE A 443 12.36 0.16 8.88
C ILE A 443 12.81 1.63 8.80
N ALA A 444 12.33 2.47 9.71
CA ALA A 444 12.90 3.79 9.96
C ALA A 444 13.28 3.86 11.44
N VAL A 445 14.53 4.20 11.71
CA VAL A 445 15.07 4.33 13.07
C VAL A 445 15.20 5.81 13.40
N PHE A 446 14.63 6.20 14.54
CA PHE A 446 14.57 7.59 14.98
C PHE A 446 15.68 7.92 15.98
N ASP A 447 16.13 6.92 16.72
CA ASP A 447 17.24 7.03 17.66
C ASP A 447 18.52 6.43 17.07
N ALA A 448 19.45 7.29 16.66
CA ALA A 448 20.74 6.87 16.13
C ALA A 448 21.61 6.12 17.16
N SER A 449 21.37 6.34 18.45
CA SER A 449 22.10 5.68 19.55
C SER A 449 21.54 4.31 19.94
N LEU A 450 20.38 3.92 19.39
CA LEU A 450 19.74 2.66 19.72
C LEU A 450 20.68 1.49 19.42
N ASP A 451 20.93 0.63 20.40
CA ASP A 451 21.76 -0.55 20.14
C ASP A 451 21.14 -1.47 19.06
N LYS A 452 22.00 -1.98 18.16
CA LYS A 452 21.56 -2.78 17.02
C LYS A 452 21.02 -4.15 17.45
N GLU A 453 21.57 -4.75 18.51
CA GLU A 453 21.07 -5.99 19.08
C GLU A 453 19.69 -5.78 19.71
N ILE A 454 19.50 -4.69 20.47
CA ILE A 454 18.20 -4.34 21.05
C ILE A 454 17.15 -4.15 19.95
N LEU A 455 17.47 -3.44 18.86
CA LEU A 455 16.57 -3.32 17.71
C LEU A 455 16.20 -4.69 17.13
N ASN A 456 17.17 -5.57 16.90
CA ASN A 456 16.91 -6.93 16.40
C ASN A 456 16.03 -7.74 17.33
N GLN A 457 16.27 -7.69 18.64
CA GLN A 457 15.45 -8.38 19.65
C GLN A 457 14.01 -7.83 19.67
N LEU A 458 13.83 -6.50 19.58
CA LEU A 458 12.51 -5.88 19.45
C LEU A 458 11.81 -6.34 18.15
N MET A 459 12.53 -6.40 17.02
CA MET A 459 11.99 -6.91 15.76
C MET A 459 11.56 -8.38 15.86
N MET A 460 12.36 -9.23 16.54
CA MET A 460 12.02 -10.64 16.77
C MET A 460 10.73 -10.80 17.57
N ILE A 461 10.52 -9.98 18.60
CA ILE A 461 9.28 -9.96 19.38
C ILE A 461 8.12 -9.43 18.52
N GLY A 462 8.29 -8.27 17.89
CA GLY A 462 7.23 -7.58 17.17
C GLY A 462 6.74 -8.34 15.94
N PHE A 463 7.65 -8.93 15.16
CA PHE A 463 7.32 -9.67 13.93
C PHE A 463 7.11 -11.17 14.15
N SER A 464 6.94 -11.59 15.40
CA SER A 464 6.67 -12.98 15.71
C SER A 464 5.46 -13.53 14.94
N ARG A 465 5.61 -14.77 14.45
CA ARG A 465 4.52 -15.51 13.79
C ARG A 465 3.41 -15.94 14.75
N LEU A 466 3.63 -15.75 16.05
CA LEU A 466 2.68 -16.03 17.11
C LEU A 466 1.58 -14.94 17.22
N LEU A 467 1.81 -13.76 16.64
CA LEU A 467 0.87 -12.63 16.63
C LEU A 467 -0.03 -12.67 15.39
N ARG A 468 -0.91 -13.68 15.29
CA ARG A 468 -1.77 -13.91 14.11
C ARG A 468 -3.09 -13.15 14.14
#